data_AF-A0A9W7A965-F1
#
_entry.id   AF-A0A9W7A965-F1
#
_cell.length_a   1.000
_cell.length_b   1.000
_cell.length_c   1.000
_cell.angle_alpha   90.00
_cell.angle_beta   90.00
_cell.angle_gamma   90.00
#
_symmetry.space_group_name_H-M   'P 1'
#
loop_
_entity.id
_entity.type
_entity.pdbx_description
1 polymer ?
#
loop_
_entity_poly.entity_id
_entity_poly.type
_entity_poly.pdbx_seq_one_letter_code
_entity_poly.pdbx_strand_id
1 'polypeptide(L)'
;MEHALTRTSLQLYRDCMRLISHIAPGGSAKGTALRHQVRTSFSAHQHLTDPTEIETAKAGAVRALANFMLVESAGTDKTGGLQKAMKRFNERERPKDND
;
A
#
# COMPACT_ATOMS: atom_id res chain seq x y z
N MET A 1 24.85 -7.92 -14.47
CA MET A 1 23.46 -8.37 -14.23
C MET A 1 22.97 -7.65 -12.99
N GLU A 2 22.09 -6.68 -13.18
CA GLU A 2 21.47 -5.94 -12.09
C GLU A 2 20.46 -6.87 -11.41
N HIS A 3 20.89 -7.56 -10.35
CA HIS A 3 19.97 -8.24 -9.44
C HIS A 3 19.22 -7.16 -8.65
N ALA A 4 18.30 -6.45 -9.30
CA ALA A 4 17.26 -5.74 -8.59
C ALA A 4 16.61 -6.77 -7.67
N LEU A 5 16.75 -6.58 -6.36
CA LEU A 5 16.29 -7.46 -5.30
C LEU A 5 14.78 -7.71 -5.45
N THR A 6 14.40 -8.69 -6.26
CA THR A 6 13.00 -9.09 -6.45
C THR A 6 12.57 -9.79 -5.18
N ARG A 7 11.96 -9.02 -4.26
CA ARG A 7 11.37 -9.58 -3.06
C ARG A 7 10.40 -10.69 -3.46
N THR A 8 10.54 -11.84 -2.81
CA THR A 8 9.58 -12.93 -2.94
C THR A 8 8.22 -12.49 -2.41
N SER A 9 7.14 -13.11 -2.88
CA SER A 9 5.77 -12.82 -2.39
C SER A 9 5.67 -12.98 -0.87
N LEU A 10 6.39 -13.94 -0.29
CA LEU A 10 6.51 -14.16 1.14
C LEU A 10 7.20 -13.02 1.89
N GLN A 11 8.30 -12.48 1.34
CA GLN A 11 8.98 -11.32 1.92
C GLN A 11 8.06 -10.09 1.89
N LEU A 12 7.38 -9.85 0.77
CA LEU A 12 6.45 -8.73 0.63
C LEU A 12 5.28 -8.83 1.62
N TYR A 13 4.69 -10.01 1.78
CA TYR A 13 3.65 -10.23 2.78
C TYR A 13 4.12 -9.92 4.22
N ARG A 14 5.32 -10.38 4.58
CA ARG A 14 5.91 -10.11 5.90
C ARG A 14 6.18 -8.62 6.11
N ASP A 15 6.65 -7.93 5.08
CA ASP A 15 6.91 -6.49 5.12
C ASP A 15 5.59 -5.70 5.31
N CYS A 16 4.51 -6.08 4.61
CA CYS A 16 3.18 -5.53 4.84
C CYS A 16 2.72 -5.72 6.29
N MET A 17 2.88 -6.93 6.84
CA MET A 17 2.48 -7.22 8.22
C MET A 17 3.29 -6.47 9.28
N ARG A 18 4.61 -6.31 9.06
CA ARG A 18 5.47 -5.50 9.94
C ARG A 18 5.08 -4.04 9.91
N LEU A 19 4.79 -3.50 8.72
CA LEU A 19 4.33 -2.12 8.59
C LEU A 19 3.02 -1.89 9.35
N ILE A 20 2.03 -2.77 9.19
CA ILE A 20 0.77 -2.66 9.91
C ILE A 20 0.99 -2.66 11.43
N SER A 21 1.93 -3.48 11.90
CA SER A 21 2.27 -3.54 13.33
C SER A 21 2.93 -2.26 13.85
N HIS A 22 3.67 -1.55 12.99
CA HIS A 22 4.30 -0.28 13.34
C HIS A 22 3.29 0.88 13.39
N ILE A 23 2.39 0.94 12.41
CA ILE A 23 1.46 2.08 12.26
C ILE A 23 0.16 1.92 13.07
N ALA A 24 -0.28 0.68 13.29
CA ALA A 24 -1.50 0.36 14.00
C ALA A 24 -1.21 -0.72 15.06
N PRO A 25 -0.40 -0.38 16.09
CA PRO A 25 0.04 -1.33 17.09
C PRO A 25 -1.16 -1.94 17.84
N GLY A 26 -0.99 -3.21 18.23
CA GLY A 26 -1.99 -3.96 18.98
C GLY A 26 -3.24 -4.36 18.18
N GLY A 27 -4.36 -4.49 18.89
CA GLY A 27 -5.64 -4.97 18.39
C GLY A 27 -6.57 -3.90 17.84
N SER A 28 -6.06 -2.73 17.44
CA SER A 28 -6.90 -1.64 16.93
C SER A 28 -7.78 -2.09 15.76
N ALA A 29 -9.00 -1.54 15.66
CA ALA A 29 -9.92 -1.85 14.57
C ALA A 29 -9.28 -1.59 13.20
N LYS A 30 -8.50 -0.49 13.09
CA LYS A 30 -7.70 -0.15 11.92
C LYS A 30 -6.66 -1.23 11.60
N GLY A 31 -5.85 -1.64 12.57
CA GLY A 31 -4.83 -2.68 12.37
C GLY A 31 -5.45 -4.03 11.96
N THR A 32 -6.59 -4.38 12.53
CA THR A 32 -7.32 -5.61 12.18
C THR A 32 -7.88 -5.55 10.76
N ALA A 33 -8.48 -4.44 10.36
CA ALA A 33 -8.96 -4.24 8.99
C ALA A 33 -7.82 -4.32 7.97
N LEU A 34 -6.68 -3.66 8.24
CA LEU A 34 -5.51 -3.69 7.36
C LEU A 34 -4.91 -5.10 7.23
N ARG A 35 -4.77 -5.83 8.35
CA ARG A 35 -4.29 -7.22 8.33
C ARG A 35 -5.23 -8.12 7.53
N HIS A 36 -6.53 -7.93 7.67
CA HIS A 36 -7.53 -8.68 6.91
C HIS A 36 -7.42 -8.38 5.42
N GLN A 37 -7.36 -7.10 5.04
CA GLN A 37 -7.22 -6.68 3.64
C GLN A 37 -5.98 -7.27 2.98
N VAL A 38 -4.80 -7.17 3.64
CA VAL A 38 -3.56 -7.76 3.11
C VAL A 38 -3.70 -9.27 2.94
N ARG A 39 -4.26 -9.98 3.93
CA ARG A 39 -4.49 -11.43 3.82
C ARG A 39 -5.39 -11.79 2.65
N THR A 40 -6.51 -11.09 2.50
CA THR A 40 -7.46 -11.32 1.41
C THR A 40 -6.81 -11.10 0.05
N SER A 41 -6.05 -10.02 -0.12
CA SER A 41 -5.35 -9.75 -1.38
C SER A 41 -4.30 -10.81 -1.71
N PHE A 42 -3.50 -11.27 -0.73
CA PHE A 42 -2.51 -12.33 -0.99
C PHE A 42 -3.18 -13.69 -1.23
N SER A 43 -4.28 -13.99 -0.54
CA SER A 43 -5.04 -15.23 -0.74
C SER A 43 -5.72 -15.28 -2.10
N ALA A 44 -6.23 -14.13 -2.60
CA ALA A 44 -6.88 -14.06 -3.91
C ALA A 44 -5.92 -14.39 -5.07
N HIS A 45 -4.62 -14.14 -4.88
CA HIS A 45 -3.59 -14.37 -5.89
C HIS A 45 -2.71 -15.60 -5.59
N GLN A 46 -3.07 -16.44 -4.61
CA GLN A 46 -2.23 -17.56 -4.16
C GLN A 46 -2.03 -18.66 -5.20
N HIS A 47 -2.94 -18.74 -6.19
CA HIS A 47 -2.92 -19.73 -7.26
C HIS A 47 -2.35 -19.18 -8.57
N LEU A 48 -1.86 -17.94 -8.58
CA LEU A 48 -1.19 -17.41 -9.76
C LEU A 48 0.07 -18.23 -10.06
N THR A 49 0.17 -18.72 -11.28
CA THR A 49 1.34 -19.43 -11.80
C THR A 49 2.09 -18.64 -12.85
N ASP A 50 1.42 -17.67 -13.48
CA ASP A 50 2.04 -16.80 -14.48
C ASP A 50 3.01 -15.80 -13.84
N PRO A 51 4.29 -15.78 -14.25
CA PRO A 51 5.29 -14.89 -13.67
C PRO A 51 4.96 -13.40 -13.82
N THR A 52 4.35 -13.00 -14.94
CA THR A 52 4.01 -11.59 -15.21
C THR A 52 2.85 -11.12 -14.36
N GLU A 53 1.84 -11.97 -14.15
CA GLU A 53 0.72 -11.68 -13.25
C GLU A 53 1.19 -11.58 -11.79
N ILE A 54 2.11 -12.45 -11.36
CA ILE A 54 2.72 -12.39 -10.02
C ILE A 54 3.46 -11.06 -9.82
N GLU A 55 4.29 -10.63 -10.77
CA GLU A 55 5.01 -9.36 -10.66
C GLU A 55 4.06 -8.16 -10.67
N THR A 56 2.97 -8.22 -11.45
CA THR A 56 1.92 -7.20 -11.45
C THR A 56 1.23 -7.13 -10.08
N ALA A 57 0.87 -8.27 -9.50
CA ALA A 57 0.26 -8.34 -8.17
C ALA A 57 1.21 -7.81 -7.07
N LYS A 58 2.50 -8.16 -7.15
CA LYS A 58 3.53 -7.61 -6.26
C LYS A 58 3.66 -6.09 -6.38
N ALA A 59 3.72 -5.56 -7.60
CA ALA A 59 3.80 -4.12 -7.84
C ALA A 59 2.56 -3.39 -7.28
N GLY A 60 1.37 -3.99 -7.43
CA GLY A 60 0.13 -3.50 -6.83
C GLY A 60 0.22 -3.42 -5.29
N ALA A 61 0.69 -4.49 -4.65
CA ALA A 61 0.87 -4.51 -3.20
C ALA A 61 1.91 -3.48 -2.71
N VAL A 62 3.03 -3.30 -3.43
CA VAL A 62 4.03 -2.27 -3.12
C VAL A 62 3.45 -0.86 -3.25
N ARG A 63 2.67 -0.58 -4.31
CA ARG A 63 1.98 0.72 -4.46
C ARG A 63 0.98 0.96 -3.35
N ALA A 64 0.16 -0.03 -3.00
CA ALA A 64 -0.80 0.09 -1.92
C ALA A 64 -0.10 0.42 -0.60
N LEU A 65 1.00 -0.27 -0.30
CA LEU A 65 1.85 -0.01 0.88
C LEU A 65 2.41 1.42 0.88
N ALA A 66 2.98 1.86 -0.25
CA ALA A 66 3.55 3.21 -0.39
C ALA A 66 2.49 4.31 -0.25
N ASN A 67 1.32 4.13 -0.89
CA ASN A 67 0.19 5.05 -0.77
C ASN A 67 -0.30 5.13 0.68
N PHE A 68 -0.34 3.99 1.38
CA PHE A 68 -0.74 3.97 2.78
C PHE A 68 0.26 4.73 3.67
N MET A 69 1.56 4.49 3.50
CA MET A 69 2.60 5.23 4.24
C MET A 69 2.51 6.74 3.98
N LEU A 70 2.22 7.14 2.75
CA LEU A 70 2.08 8.55 2.38
C LEU A 70 0.88 9.20 3.10
N VAL A 71 -0.28 8.52 3.11
CA VAL A 71 -1.48 9.00 3.83
C VAL A 71 -1.20 9.13 5.32
N GLU A 72 -0.58 8.13 5.95
CA GLU A 72 -0.25 8.18 7.38
C GLU A 72 0.74 9.30 7.69
N SER A 73 1.79 9.45 6.86
CA SER A 73 2.79 10.51 7.01
C SER A 73 2.14 11.89 6.92
N ALA A 74 1.17 12.06 6.00
CA ALA A 74 0.39 13.28 5.87
C ALA A 74 -0.50 13.57 7.10
N GLY A 75 -1.03 12.54 7.76
CA GLY A 75 -1.80 12.68 8.99
C GLY A 75 -0.95 13.06 10.22
N THR A 76 0.33 12.67 10.23
CA THR A 76 1.27 13.00 11.32
C THR A 76 2.09 14.28 11.08
N ASP A 77 2.05 14.84 9.88
CA ASP A 77 2.76 16.07 9.54
C ASP A 77 2.17 17.27 10.27
N LYS A 78 2.86 17.70 11.34
CA LYS A 78 2.49 18.86 12.18
C LYS A 78 2.43 20.17 11.40
N THR A 79 3.06 20.24 10.21
CA THR A 79 3.04 21.44 9.36
C THR A 79 1.87 21.46 8.38
N GLY A 80 1.17 20.32 8.19
CA GLY A 80 0.06 20.16 7.26
C GLY A 80 0.42 20.35 5.77
N GLY A 81 1.70 20.51 5.47
CA GLY A 81 2.21 20.75 4.12
C GLY A 81 1.99 19.54 3.21
N LEU A 82 2.22 18.34 3.73
CA LEU A 82 2.03 17.09 3.01
C LEU A 82 0.54 16.84 2.72
N GLN A 83 -0.33 17.08 3.71
CA GLN A 83 -1.77 16.95 3.56
C GLN A 83 -2.33 17.94 2.52
N LYS A 84 -1.84 19.19 2.52
CA LYS A 84 -2.18 20.19 1.48
C LYS A 84 -1.70 19.80 0.09
N ALA A 85 -0.49 19.28 -0.04
CA ALA A 85 0.05 18.82 -1.31
C ALA A 85 -0.76 17.64 -1.87
N MET A 86 -1.15 16.71 -1.01
CA MET A 86 -1.96 15.54 -1.35
C MET A 86 -3.37 15.92 -1.80
N LYS A 87 -4.01 16.88 -1.10
CA LYS A 87 -5.31 17.44 -1.54
C LYS A 87 -5.23 18.09 -2.91
N ARG A 88 -4.17 18.88 -3.17
CA ARG A 88 -3.95 19.56 -4.46
C ARG A 88 -3.68 18.59 -5.60
N PHE A 89 -2.99 17.48 -5.34
CA PHE A 89 -2.78 16.43 -6.33
C PHE A 89 -4.10 15.75 -6.69
N ASN A 90 -4.89 15.35 -5.67
CA ASN A 90 -6.18 14.71 -5.87
C ASN A 90 -7.21 15.62 -6.57
N GLU A 91 -7.18 16.93 -6.31
CA GLU A 91 -8.01 17.93 -7.01
C GLU A 91 -7.59 18.16 -8.46
N ARG A 92 -6.31 17.99 -8.80
CA ARG A 92 -5.81 18.13 -10.19
C ARG A 92 -6.13 16.93 -11.07
N GLU A 93 -6.19 15.73 -10.49
CA GLU A 93 -6.49 14.49 -11.23
C GLU A 93 -7.98 14.20 -11.34
N ARG A 94 -8.82 14.96 -10.62
CA ARG A 94 -10.27 14.86 -10.77
C ARG A 94 -10.65 15.33 -12.19
N PRO A 95 -11.30 14.49 -13.01
CA PRO A 95 -11.80 14.92 -14.32
C PRO A 95 -12.67 16.15 -14.11
N LYS A 96 -12.45 17.19 -14.90
CA LYS A 96 -13.45 18.24 -15.03
C LYS A 96 -14.62 17.59 -15.74
N ASP A 97 -15.66 17.23 -14.99
CA ASP A 97 -16.97 17.01 -15.57
C ASP A 97 -17.32 18.30 -16.31
N ASN A 98 -17.39 18.21 -17.65
CA ASN A 98 -17.93 19.28 -18.47
C ASN A 98 -19.46 19.24 -18.25
N ASP A 99 -19.98 20.25 -17.55
CA ASP A 99 -21.40 20.65 -17.64
C ASP A 99 -21.75 21.03 -19.07
#